data_AF-A0A3A5VCJ6-F1
#
_entry.id   AF-A0A3A5VCJ6-F1
#
_cell.length_a   1.000
_cell.length_b   1.000
_cell.length_c   1.000
_cell.angle_alpha   90.00
_cell.angle_beta   90.00
_cell.angle_gamma   90.00
#
_symmetry.space_group_name_H-M   'P 1'
#
loop_
_entity.id
_entity.type
_entity.pdbx_description
1 polymer ?
#
loop_
_entity_poly.entity_id
_entity_poly.type
_entity_poly.pdbx_seq_one_letter_code
_entity_poly.pdbx_strand_id
1 'polypeptide(L)'
;MWSKQAGKPSHTGSEFMAKQLMQQCLECGAFSLQRTCPACGGNAQAAAPLKWSPEDHRAGIRRKMNRVEDPAWAESLPTLPASEAMEALLEEE
;
A
#
# COMPACT_ATOMS: atom_id res chain seq x y z
N MET A 1 44.22 -32.44 -19.37
CA MET A 1 43.34 -31.29 -19.63
C MET A 1 42.00 -31.53 -18.93
N TRP A 2 41.82 -31.03 -17.72
CA TRP A 2 40.51 -30.99 -17.07
C TRP A 2 40.47 -29.81 -16.09
N SER A 3 40.02 -28.65 -16.57
CA SER A 3 39.67 -27.53 -15.70
C SER A 3 38.17 -27.61 -15.44
N LYS A 4 37.77 -28.26 -14.35
CA LYS A 4 36.42 -28.09 -13.79
C LYS A 4 36.49 -26.93 -12.80
N GLN A 5 36.18 -25.72 -13.27
CA GLN A 5 35.87 -24.61 -12.39
C GLN A 5 34.46 -24.83 -11.85
N ALA A 6 34.36 -25.36 -10.64
CA ALA A 6 33.11 -25.37 -9.90
C ALA A 6 32.81 -23.93 -9.48
N GLY A 7 31.86 -23.28 -10.16
CA GLY A 7 31.32 -22.00 -9.72
C GLY A 7 30.70 -22.16 -8.34
N LYS A 8 31.27 -21.49 -7.33
CA LYS A 8 30.69 -21.45 -5.99
C LYS A 8 29.36 -20.70 -6.06
N PRO A 9 28.27 -21.21 -5.45
CA PRO A 9 27.04 -20.46 -5.34
C PRO A 9 27.29 -19.22 -4.49
N SER A 10 27.11 -18.05 -5.09
CA SER A 10 27.13 -16.77 -4.39
C SER A 10 25.89 -16.70 -3.51
N HIS A 11 26.00 -17.07 -2.24
CA HIS A 11 25.05 -16.64 -1.22
C HIS A 11 25.24 -15.14 -1.01
N THR A 12 24.61 -14.33 -1.87
CA THR A 12 24.36 -12.93 -1.53
C THR A 12 23.30 -12.95 -0.44
N GLY A 13 23.76 -12.94 0.81
CA GLY A 13 22.94 -12.66 1.98
C GLY A 13 22.37 -11.25 1.86
N SER A 14 21.27 -11.14 1.10
CA SER A 14 20.35 -10.02 1.23
C SER A 14 19.76 -10.16 2.62
N GLU A 15 20.05 -9.21 3.50
CA GLU A 15 19.24 -8.98 4.70
C GLU A 15 17.78 -8.96 4.24
N PHE A 16 17.02 -9.99 4.60
CA PHE A 16 15.61 -10.11 4.26
C PHE A 16 14.89 -9.09 5.14
N MET A 17 14.83 -7.83 4.68
CA MET A 17 13.71 -6.97 5.03
C MET A 17 12.46 -7.80 4.74
N ALA A 18 11.68 -8.13 5.77
CA ALA A 18 10.46 -8.93 5.65
C ALA A 18 9.48 -8.17 4.78
N LYS A 19 9.62 -8.30 3.46
CA LYS A 19 8.75 -7.69 2.48
C LYS A 19 7.40 -8.36 2.63
N GLN A 20 6.37 -7.55 2.70
CA GLN A 20 5.01 -8.06 2.65
C GLN A 20 4.82 -8.86 1.35
N LEU A 21 4.49 -10.14 1.51
CA LEU A 21 4.35 -11.07 0.38
C LEU A 21 2.98 -10.94 -0.30
N MET A 22 1.92 -10.66 0.47
CA MET A 22 0.56 -10.53 -0.07
C MET A 22 0.42 -9.28 -0.94
N GLN A 23 -0.04 -9.49 -2.16
CA GLN A 23 -0.37 -8.45 -3.13
C GLN A 23 -1.90 -8.42 -3.36
N GLN A 24 -2.42 -7.23 -3.67
CA GLN A 24 -3.79 -7.01 -4.11
C GLN A 24 -3.77 -6.35 -5.49
N CYS A 25 -4.61 -6.85 -6.40
CA CYS A 25 -4.78 -6.28 -7.72
C CYS A 25 -5.51 -4.92 -7.64
N LEU A 26 -4.97 -3.91 -8.32
CA LEU A 26 -5.57 -2.57 -8.36
C LEU A 26 -6.83 -2.47 -9.22
N GLU A 27 -7.05 -3.43 -10.12
CA GLU A 27 -8.16 -3.41 -11.08
C GLU A 27 -9.36 -4.21 -10.57
N CYS A 28 -9.14 -5.45 -10.12
CA CYS A 28 -10.21 -6.36 -9.70
C CYS A 28 -10.24 -6.65 -8.19
N GLY A 29 -9.25 -6.17 -7.43
CA GLY A 29 -9.18 -6.41 -5.98
C GLY A 29 -8.76 -7.83 -5.56
N ALA A 30 -8.50 -8.75 -6.49
CA ALA A 30 -8.08 -10.11 -6.16
C ALA A 30 -6.71 -10.15 -5.45
N PHE A 31 -6.60 -11.04 -4.47
CA PHE A 31 -5.37 -11.24 -3.70
C PHE A 31 -4.51 -12.35 -4.31
N SER A 32 -3.20 -12.13 -4.35
CA SER A 32 -2.23 -13.16 -4.77
C SER A 32 -0.85 -12.88 -4.19
N LEU A 33 0.08 -13.82 -4.34
CA LEU A 33 1.50 -13.61 -4.00
C LEU A 33 2.32 -13.09 -5.21
N GLN A 34 1.67 -12.91 -6.36
CA GLN A 34 2.29 -12.48 -7.61
C GLN A 34 2.09 -10.98 -7.81
N ARG A 35 3.03 -10.33 -8.53
CA ARG A 35 2.91 -8.92 -8.92
C ARG A 35 1.98 -8.70 -10.12
N THR A 36 1.68 -9.76 -10.85
CA THR A 36 0.70 -9.77 -11.94
C THR A 36 -0.51 -10.55 -11.45
N CYS A 37 -1.70 -9.98 -11.60
CA CYS A 37 -2.92 -10.61 -11.14
C CYS A 37 -3.23 -11.87 -11.97
N PRO A 38 -3.40 -13.05 -11.35
CA PRO A 38 -3.73 -14.28 -12.07
C PRO A 38 -5.17 -14.29 -12.61
N ALA A 39 -6.06 -13.43 -12.10
CA ALA A 39 -7.46 -13.37 -12.51
C ALA A 39 -7.70 -12.48 -13.73
N CYS A 40 -7.03 -11.32 -13.82
CA CYS A 40 -7.26 -10.33 -14.89
C CYS A 40 -6.00 -9.91 -15.67
N GLY A 41 -4.80 -10.28 -15.22
CA GLY A 41 -3.54 -9.83 -15.82
C GLY A 41 -3.08 -8.44 -15.40
N GLY A 42 -3.89 -7.68 -14.65
CA GLY A 42 -3.57 -6.35 -14.15
C GLY A 42 -2.44 -6.31 -13.13
N ASN A 43 -1.95 -5.11 -12.82
CA ASN A 43 -0.87 -4.91 -11.86
C ASN A 43 -1.35 -5.06 -10.41
N ALA A 44 -0.62 -5.86 -9.62
CA ALA A 44 -0.85 -6.04 -8.19
C ALA A 44 0.25 -5.35 -7.36
N GLN A 45 -0.17 -4.74 -6.24
CA GLN A 45 0.70 -4.05 -5.30
C GLN A 45 0.54 -4.61 -3.89
N ALA A 46 1.44 -4.21 -2.99
CA ALA A 46 1.41 -4.62 -1.61
C ALA A 46 0.01 -4.33 -1.00
N ALA A 47 -0.69 -5.38 -0.57
CA ALA A 47 -2.02 -5.31 0.04
C ALA A 47 -2.11 -4.49 1.33
N ALA A 48 -1.18 -4.67 2.29
CA ALA A 48 -1.26 -3.89 3.53
C ALA A 48 -0.84 -2.43 3.30
N PRO A 49 -1.53 -1.49 3.97
CA PRO A 49 -1.21 -0.08 3.91
C PRO A 49 0.19 0.25 4.42
N LEU A 50 0.73 1.38 3.96
CA LEU A 50 1.96 1.94 4.53
C LEU A 50 1.71 2.34 5.99
N LYS A 51 2.60 1.90 6.89
CA LYS A 51 2.54 2.30 8.30
C LYS A 51 2.71 3.83 8.42
N TRP A 52 1.77 4.47 9.10
CA TRP A 52 1.86 5.88 9.46
C TRP A 52 2.82 6.10 10.63
N SER A 53 3.59 7.20 10.59
CA SER A 53 4.44 7.68 11.69
C SER A 53 4.36 9.21 11.76
N PRO A 54 4.35 9.80 12.97
CA PRO A 54 4.40 11.25 13.14
C PRO A 54 5.61 11.92 12.47
N GLU A 55 6.75 11.24 12.48
CA GLU A 55 8.05 11.76 11.99
C GLU A 55 8.22 11.65 10.47
N ASP A 56 7.23 11.11 9.73
CA ASP A 56 7.36 10.75 8.32
C ASP A 56 7.88 11.88 7.42
N HIS A 57 9.19 11.86 7.17
CA HIS A 57 9.89 12.85 6.36
C HIS A 57 9.41 12.91 4.91
N ARG A 58 8.75 11.87 4.39
CA ARG A 58 8.25 11.80 3.02
C ARG A 58 6.78 12.21 2.90
N ALA A 59 6.11 12.54 4.00
CA ALA A 59 4.71 12.98 3.98
C ALA A 59 4.49 14.20 3.08
N GLY A 60 5.42 15.17 3.09
CA GLY A 60 5.34 16.36 2.23
C GLY A 60 5.35 16.02 0.74
N ILE A 61 6.15 15.04 0.32
CA ILE A 61 6.20 14.59 -1.08
C ILE A 61 4.89 13.90 -1.47
N ARG A 62 4.36 13.03 -0.61
CA ARG A 62 3.08 12.35 -0.88
C ARG A 62 1.91 13.32 -0.97
N ARG A 63 1.86 14.34 -0.12
CA ARG A 63 0.82 15.40 -0.19
C ARG A 63 0.85 16.15 -1.52
N LYS A 64 2.05 16.49 -2.01
CA LYS A 64 2.22 17.14 -3.33
C LYS A 64 1.80 16.23 -4.47
N MET A 65 2.19 14.96 -4.45
CA MET A 65 1.81 13.99 -5.49
C MET A 65 0.29 13.81 -5.58
N ASN A 66 -0.40 13.82 -4.43
CA ASN A 66 -1.84 13.64 -4.33
C ASN A 66 -2.63 14.97 -4.44
N ARG A 67 -1.96 16.10 -4.68
CA ARG A 67 -2.58 17.44 -4.78
C ARG A 67 -3.50 17.79 -3.60
N VAL A 68 -3.08 17.43 -2.39
CA VAL A 68 -3.88 17.61 -1.17
C VAL A 68 -4.17 19.09 -0.86
N GLU A 69 -3.32 19.99 -1.33
CA GLU A 69 -3.46 21.45 -1.12
C GLU A 69 -4.47 22.11 -2.09
N ASP A 70 -4.99 21.37 -3.08
CA ASP A 70 -6.00 21.86 -4.03
C ASP A 70 -7.39 21.90 -3.37
N PRO A 71 -8.16 23.01 -3.49
CA PRO A 71 -9.54 23.07 -2.99
C PRO A 71 -10.43 21.90 -3.43
N ALA A 72 -10.25 21.41 -4.67
CA ALA A 72 -11.01 20.28 -5.19
C ALA A 72 -10.77 18.99 -4.38
N TRP A 73 -9.61 18.85 -3.74
CA TRP A 73 -9.35 17.72 -2.85
C TRP A 73 -10.21 17.79 -1.60
N ALA A 74 -10.38 18.97 -1.00
CA ALA A 74 -11.20 19.16 0.19
C ALA A 74 -12.68 18.84 -0.08
N GLU A 75 -13.17 19.19 -1.26
CA GLU A 75 -14.54 18.88 -1.70
C GLU A 75 -14.79 17.39 -1.92
N SER A 76 -13.74 16.60 -2.20
CA SER A 76 -13.83 15.15 -2.39
C SER A 76 -13.94 14.35 -1.09
N LEU A 77 -13.75 15.01 0.06
CA LEU A 77 -13.75 14.32 1.35
C LEU A 77 -15.17 13.86 1.73
N PRO A 78 -15.31 12.66 2.33
CA PRO A 78 -16.59 12.21 2.86
C PRO A 78 -17.08 13.19 3.94
N THR A 79 -18.32 13.65 3.79
CA THR A 79 -18.99 14.42 4.85
C THR A 79 -19.54 13.46 5.90
N LEU A 80 -19.32 13.79 7.17
CA LEU A 80 -19.98 13.10 8.27
C LEU A 80 -21.48 13.49 8.29
N PRO A 81 -22.36 12.60 8.78
CA PRO A 81 -23.74 12.99 9.05
C PRO A 81 -23.76 14.17 10.03
N ALA A 82 -24.77 15.04 9.89
CA ALA A 82 -24.90 16.23 10.73
C ALA A 82 -24.84 15.86 12.23
N SER A 83 -24.29 16.76 13.04
CA SER A 83 -24.10 16.56 14.49
C SER A 83 -25.36 16.08 15.20
N GLU A 84 -26.54 16.56 14.78
CA GLU A 84 -27.85 16.15 15.32
C GLU A 84 -28.10 14.64 15.16
N ALA A 85 -27.65 14.04 14.05
CA ALA A 85 -27.76 12.61 13.83
C ALA A 85 -26.76 11.80 14.66
N MET A 86 -25.60 12.39 14.99
CA MET A 86 -24.64 11.76 15.93
C MET A 86 -25.10 11.89 17.38
N GLU A 87 -25.72 13.01 17.74
CA GLU A 87 -26.25 13.29 19.08
C GLU A 87 -27.47 12.41 19.37
N ALA A 88 -28.36 12.21 18.39
CA ALA A 88 -29.47 11.25 18.50
C ALA A 88 -29.00 9.80 18.71
N LEU A 89 -27.92 9.37 18.06
CA LEU A 89 -27.35 8.03 18.26
C LEU A 89 -26.73 7.84 19.66
N LEU A 90 -26.28 8.92 20.30
CA LEU A 90 -25.74 8.89 21.66
C LEU A 90 -26.83 8.89 22.74
N GLU A 91 -28.02 9.43 22.44
CA GLU A 91 -29.16 9.44 23.37
C GLU A 91 -29.95 8.11 23.38
N GLU A 92 -29.81 7.29 22.34
CA GLU A 92 -30.45 5.97 22.24
C GLU A 92 -29.64 4.82 22.90
N GLU A 93 -28.42 5.09 23.40
CA GLU A 93 -27.55 4.13 24.10
C GLU A 93 -27.61 4.28 25.64
#